data_AF-A0A7Y2FGC9-F1
#
_entry.id   AF-A0A7Y2FGC9-F1
#
_cell.length_a   1.000
_cell.length_b   1.000
_cell.length_c   1.000
_cell.angle_alpha   90.00
_cell.angle_beta   90.00
_cell.angle_gamma   90.00
#
_symmetry.space_group_name_H-M   'P 1'
#
loop_
_entity.id
_entity.type
_entity.pdbx_description
1 polymer ?
#
loop_
_entity_poly.entity_id
_entity_poly.type
_entity_poly.pdbx_seq_one_letter_code
_entity_poly.pdbx_strand_id
1 'polypeptide(L)'
;DPDLHAGRGPDGDPVKSAEDRLEQSQLLHLVTQLLVEMPENERLVISLYYFEGLRMKEIGRVLELTESRISQIHQLAIAALRARIMEALGW
;
A
#
# COMPACT_ATOMS: atom_id res chain seq x y z
N ASP A 1 -17.91 -24.68 -19.88
CA ASP A 1 -16.65 -25.27 -19.41
C ASP A 1 -15.85 -24.15 -18.75
N PRO A 2 -15.60 -24.15 -17.43
CA PRO A 2 -15.06 -23.00 -16.72
C PRO A 2 -13.53 -22.83 -16.82
N ASP A 3 -12.81 -23.74 -17.48
CA ASP A 3 -11.35 -23.85 -17.37
C ASP A 3 -10.54 -23.18 -18.51
N LEU A 4 -10.99 -22.05 -19.07
CA LEU A 4 -10.35 -21.45 -20.27
C LEU A 4 -9.44 -20.23 -20.04
N HIS A 5 -9.10 -19.83 -18.81
CA HIS A 5 -8.40 -18.55 -18.59
C HIS A 5 -6.94 -18.55 -18.14
N ALA A 6 -6.24 -19.68 -17.97
CA ALA A 6 -4.83 -19.64 -17.56
C ALA A 6 -3.90 -20.31 -18.57
N GLY A 7 -3.40 -19.53 -19.55
CA GLY A 7 -2.13 -19.88 -20.18
C GLY A 7 -1.02 -19.85 -19.11
N ARG A 8 -0.06 -20.78 -19.15
CA ARG A 8 1.17 -20.67 -18.35
C ARG A 8 2.19 -19.81 -19.07
N GLY A 9 2.82 -18.89 -18.35
CA GLY A 9 3.94 -18.12 -18.85
C GLY A 9 5.17 -18.99 -19.07
N PRO A 10 6.23 -18.46 -19.71
CA PRO A 10 7.47 -19.19 -20.00
C PRO A 10 8.15 -19.75 -18.72
N ASP A 11 7.89 -19.15 -17.56
CA ASP A 11 8.45 -19.55 -16.27
C ASP A 11 7.49 -20.42 -15.43
N GLY A 12 6.35 -20.84 -16.00
CA GLY A 12 5.35 -21.69 -15.32
C GLY A 12 4.36 -20.95 -14.45
N ASP A 13 4.53 -19.63 -14.28
CA ASP A 13 3.59 -18.75 -13.59
C ASP A 13 2.25 -18.62 -14.35
N PRO A 14 1.12 -18.49 -13.65
CA PRO A 14 -0.16 -18.20 -14.30
C PRO A 14 -0.06 -16.89 -15.08
N VAL A 15 -0.37 -16.90 -16.39
CA VAL A 15 -0.58 -15.66 -17.13
C VAL A 15 -1.82 -15.01 -16.53
N LYS A 16 -1.62 -13.88 -15.84
CA LYS A 16 -2.73 -13.05 -15.37
C LYS A 16 -3.67 -12.77 -16.53
N SER A 17 -4.96 -12.94 -16.33
CA SER A 17 -5.95 -12.63 -17.35
C SER A 17 -5.95 -11.12 -17.66
N ALA A 18 -6.60 -10.71 -18.75
CA ALA A 18 -6.78 -9.28 -19.01
C ALA A 18 -7.63 -8.61 -17.92
N GLU A 19 -8.57 -9.36 -17.34
CA GLU A 19 -9.43 -8.95 -16.24
C GLU A 19 -8.61 -8.76 -14.96
N ASP A 20 -7.76 -9.72 -14.58
CA ASP A 20 -6.91 -9.64 -13.38
C ASP A 20 -5.97 -8.42 -13.43
N ARG A 21 -5.43 -8.13 -14.62
CA ARG A 21 -4.56 -6.95 -14.82
C ARG A 21 -5.34 -5.65 -14.65
N LEU A 22 -6.59 -5.61 -15.13
CA LEU A 22 -7.45 -4.45 -15.00
C LEU A 22 -7.83 -4.21 -13.53
N GLU A 23 -8.26 -5.26 -12.82
CA GLU A 23 -8.56 -5.19 -11.38
C GLU A 23 -7.35 -4.74 -10.57
N GLN A 24 -6.18 -5.30 -10.85
CA GLN A 24 -4.94 -4.89 -10.19
C GLN A 24 -4.63 -3.41 -10.45
N SER A 25 -4.79 -2.94 -11.69
CA SER A 25 -4.57 -1.53 -12.04
C SER A 25 -5.53 -0.59 -11.32
N GLN A 26 -6.80 -0.99 -11.17
CA GLN A 26 -7.82 -0.21 -10.46
C GLN A 26 -7.50 -0.12 -8.96
N LEU A 27 -7.12 -1.25 -8.35
CA LEU A 27 -6.70 -1.27 -6.95
C LEU A 27 -5.46 -0.40 -6.70
N LEU A 28 -4.45 -0.49 -7.57
CA LEU A 28 -3.26 0.36 -7.50
C LEU A 28 -3.61 1.85 -7.64
N HIS A 29 -4.52 2.19 -8.55
CA HIS A 29 -4.98 3.56 -8.72
C HIS A 29 -5.65 4.10 -7.46
N LEU A 30 -6.59 3.33 -6.89
CA LEU A 30 -7.24 3.66 -5.62
C LEU A 30 -6.23 3.89 -4.50
N VAL A 31 -5.33 2.93 -4.25
CA VAL A 31 -4.31 3.04 -3.20
C VAL A 31 -3.45 4.29 -3.41
N THR A 32 -3.05 4.57 -4.66
CA THR A 32 -2.25 5.76 -4.99
C THR A 32 -3.00 7.04 -4.64
N GLN A 33 -4.28 7.15 -4.99
CA GLN A 33 -5.10 8.32 -4.64
C GLN A 33 -5.20 8.49 -3.12
N LEU A 34 -5.44 7.39 -2.38
CA LEU A 34 -5.53 7.43 -0.93
C LEU A 34 -4.23 7.92 -0.28
N LEU A 35 -3.07 7.47 -0.77
CA LEU A 35 -1.76 7.93 -0.30
C LEU A 35 -1.56 9.44 -0.57
N VAL A 36 -2.01 9.95 -1.72
CA VAL A 36 -1.93 11.39 -2.06
C VAL A 36 -2.78 12.23 -1.11
N GLU A 37 -3.92 11.72 -0.67
CA GLU A 37 -4.83 12.42 0.23
C GLU A 37 -4.47 12.27 1.72
N MET A 38 -3.50 11.41 2.06
CA MET A 38 -3.01 11.30 3.43
C MET A 38 -2.39 12.62 3.92
N PRO A 39 -2.51 12.92 5.23
CA PRO A 39 -1.72 13.95 5.87
C PRO A 39 -0.24 13.80 5.54
N GLU A 40 0.44 14.92 5.27
CA GLU A 40 1.82 14.93 4.79
C GLU A 40 2.78 14.21 5.74
N ASN A 41 2.62 14.43 7.05
CA ASN A 41 3.41 13.79 8.09
C ASN A 41 3.20 12.27 8.15
N GLU A 42 1.99 11.78 7.93
CA GLU A 42 1.68 10.34 7.85
C GLU A 42 2.29 9.73 6.59
N ARG A 43 2.06 10.37 5.43
CA ARG A 43 2.64 9.92 4.15
C ARG A 43 4.16 9.85 4.24
N LEU A 44 4.80 10.86 4.81
CA LEU A 44 6.26 10.90 4.95
C LEU A 44 6.78 9.73 5.81
N VAL A 45 6.12 9.43 6.93
CA VAL A 45 6.50 8.28 7.79
C VAL A 45 6.34 6.96 7.03
N ILE A 46 5.26 6.79 6.28
CA ILE A 46 5.04 5.60 5.44
C ILE A 46 6.08 5.51 4.32
N SER A 47 6.41 6.62 3.66
CA SER A 47 7.44 6.70 2.62
C SER A 47 8.80 6.26 3.15
N LEU A 48 9.24 6.86 4.26
CA LEU A 48 10.54 6.54 4.87
C LEU A 48 10.61 5.07 5.35
N TYR A 49 9.50 4.50 5.82
CA TYR A 49 9.49 3.12 6.29
C TYR A 49 9.45 2.09 5.15
N TYR A 50 8.52 2.22 4.20
CA TYR A 50 8.29 1.19 3.18
C TYR A 50 9.12 1.38 1.91
N PHE A 51 9.44 2.62 1.53
CA PHE A 51 10.17 2.91 0.29
C PHE A 51 11.67 3.09 0.56
N GLU A 52 12.02 3.85 1.60
CA GLU A 52 13.43 4.06 1.97
C GLU A 52 13.98 2.99 2.93
N GLY A 53 13.11 2.13 3.48
CA GLY A 53 13.50 1.02 4.35
C GLY A 53 14.05 1.44 5.72
N LEU A 54 13.80 2.67 6.17
CA LEU A 54 14.26 3.16 7.47
C LEU A 54 13.48 2.52 8.62
N ARG A 55 14.16 2.24 9.73
CA ARG A 55 13.54 1.79 10.98
C ARG A 55 12.95 2.97 11.75
N MET A 56 12.00 2.72 12.64
CA MET A 56 11.30 3.75 13.44
C MET A 56 12.25 4.71 14.17
N LYS A 57 13.35 4.18 14.73
CA LYS A 57 14.39 4.97 15.38
C LYS A 57 15.13 5.92 14.43
N GLU A 58 15.36 5.48 13.19
CA GLU A 58 16.05 6.26 12.15
C GLU A 58 15.13 7.35 11.62
N ILE A 59 13.87 7.01 11.37
CA ILE A 59 12.82 7.99 11.02
C ILE A 59 12.67 9.04 12.12
N GLY A 60 12.67 8.64 13.39
CA GLY A 60 12.61 9.56 14.52
C GLY A 60 13.77 10.56 14.54
N ARG A 61 14.98 10.13 14.15
CA ARG A 61 16.12 11.05 14.00
C ARG A 61 15.94 12.02 12.82
N VAL A 62 15.43 11.54 11.69
CA VAL A 62 15.21 12.36 10.48
C VAL A 62 14.13 13.43 10.73
N LEU A 63 13.06 13.07 11.44
CA LEU A 63 11.91 13.94 11.69
C LEU A 63 11.98 14.69 13.03
N GLU A 64 13.07 14.53 13.79
CA GLU A 64 13.26 15.09 15.13
C GLU A 64 12.12 14.73 16.11
N LEU A 65 11.66 13.47 16.03
CA LEU A 65 10.59 12.90 16.85
C LEU A 65 11.07 11.65 17.60
N THR A 66 10.36 11.29 18.67
CA THR A 66 10.63 10.03 19.38
C THR A 66 10.18 8.83 18.56
N GLU A 67 10.83 7.68 18.74
CA GLU A 67 10.45 6.42 18.10
C GLU A 67 8.99 6.04 18.41
N SER A 68 8.54 6.27 19.65
CA SER A 68 7.15 6.05 20.06
C SER A 68 6.17 6.90 19.25
N ARG A 69 6.50 8.18 19.02
CA ARG A 69 5.67 9.07 18.20
C ARG A 69 5.61 8.62 16.74
N ILE A 70 6.73 8.18 16.16
CA ILE A 70 6.74 7.62 14.81
C ILE A 70 5.88 6.36 14.72
N SER A 71 6.00 5.45 15.68
CA SER A 71 5.18 4.22 15.75
C SER A 71 3.68 4.54 15.79
N GLN A 72 3.27 5.53 16.59
CA GLN A 72 1.88 5.99 16.63
C GLN A 72 1.40 6.56 15.30
N ILE A 73 2.20 7.43 14.66
CA ILE A 73 1.86 8.01 13.35
C ILE A 73 1.72 6.88 12.31
N HIS A 74 2.65 5.93 12.29
CA HIS A 74 2.60 4.77 11.39
C HIS A 74 1.34 3.93 11.60
N GLN A 75 1.01 3.60 12.85
CA GLN A 75 -0.18 2.80 13.18
C GLN A 75 -1.48 3.49 12.75
N LEU A 76 -1.61 4.79 13.05
CA LEU A 76 -2.79 5.58 12.65
C LEU A 76 -2.91 5.70 11.13
N ALA A 77 -1.80 5.96 10.44
CA ALA A 77 -1.74 6.04 8.99
C ALA A 77 -2.18 4.73 8.32
N ILE A 78 -1.68 3.58 8.78
CA ILE A 78 -2.07 2.26 8.26
C ILE A 78 -3.53 1.94 8.57
N ALA A 79 -4.00 2.25 9.78
CA ALA A 79 -5.41 2.04 10.14
C ALA A 79 -6.36 2.86 9.27
N ALA A 80 -6.04 4.14 9.05
CA ALA A 80 -6.80 5.02 8.18
C ALA A 80 -6.80 4.52 6.72
N LEU A 81 -5.63 4.14 6.19
CA LEU A 81 -5.53 3.61 4.82
C LEU A 81 -6.37 2.34 4.65
N ARG A 82 -6.32 1.41 5.61
CA ARG A 82 -7.14 0.18 5.58
C ARG A 82 -8.64 0.50 5.59
N ALA A 83 -9.08 1.41 6.46
CA ALA A 83 -10.49 1.78 6.55
C ALA A 83 -11.01 2.33 5.21
N ARG A 84 -10.23 3.22 4.57
CA ARG A 84 -10.60 3.83 3.28
C ARG A 84 -10.60 2.83 2.13
N ILE A 85 -9.69 1.85 2.13
CA ILE A 85 -9.69 0.77 1.15
C ILE A 85 -10.94 -0.11 1.32
N MET A 86 -11.28 -0.48 2.56
CA MET A 86 -12.48 -1.28 2.83
C MET A 86 -13.74 -0.57 2.37
N GLU A 87 -13.88 0.71 2.70
CA GLU A 87 -15.00 1.55 2.26
C GLU A 87 -15.11 1.60 0.73
N ALA A 88 -14.00 1.83 0.04
CA ALA A 88 -13.97 1.90 -1.42
C ALA A 88 -14.27 0.55 -2.11
N LEU A 89 -13.99 -0.57 -1.44
CA LEU A 89 -14.33 -1.92 -1.89
C LEU A 89 -15.73 -2.37 -1.45
N GLY A 90 -16.45 -1.56 -0.67
CA GLY A 90 -17.78 -1.88 -0.16
C GLY A 90 -17.80 -3.02 0.86
N TRP A 91 -16.72 -3.16 1.65
CA TRP A 91 -16.58 -4.17 2.70
C TRP A 91 -16.96 -3.63 4.08
#